data_AF-A0A6L2ZR04-F1
#
_entry.id   AF-A0A6L2ZR04-F1
#
_cell.length_a   1.000
_cell.length_b   1.000
_cell.length_c   1.000
_cell.angle_alpha   90.00
_cell.angle_beta   90.00
_cell.angle_gamma   90.00
#
_symmetry.space_group_name_H-M   'P 1'
#
loop_
_entity.id
_entity.type
_entity.pdbx_description
1 polymer ?
#
loop_
_entity_poly.entity_id
_entity_poly.type
_entity_poly.pdbx_seq_one_letter_code
_entity_poly.pdbx_strand_id
1 'polypeptide(L)'
;MKKTVMKKIAIKKVSIIARCLVNTKIFTDMSEAESSIEKIFNDSYSEHSFEEWNTEVSELSANRVIARVAMASKVRVRSLIQELWNH
;
A
#
# COMPACT_ATOMS: atom_id res chain seq x y z
N MET A 1 -13.98 34.52 -5.79
CA MET A 1 -13.03 33.41 -6.06
C MET A 1 -13.48 32.20 -5.25
N LYS A 2 -13.95 31.12 -5.91
CA LYS A 2 -14.34 29.89 -5.21
C LYS A 2 -13.05 29.17 -4.82
N LYS A 3 -12.74 29.07 -3.52
CA LYS A 3 -11.67 28.19 -3.04
C LYS A 3 -12.12 26.75 -3.28
N THR A 4 -11.69 26.16 -4.39
CA THR A 4 -11.76 24.71 -4.56
C THR A 4 -10.87 24.11 -3.47
N VAL A 5 -11.46 23.62 -2.39
CA VAL A 5 -10.76 22.78 -1.44
C VAL A 5 -10.38 21.52 -2.22
N MET A 6 -9.12 21.45 -2.67
CA MET A 6 -8.58 20.21 -3.22
C MET A 6 -8.65 19.17 -2.11
N LYS A 7 -9.65 18.30 -2.16
CA LYS A 7 -9.77 17.16 -1.26
C LYS A 7 -8.47 16.37 -1.44
N LYS A 8 -7.64 16.32 -0.41
CA LYS A 8 -6.38 15.60 -0.43
C LYS A 8 -6.74 14.13 -0.67
N ILE A 9 -6.50 13.62 -1.87
CA ILE A 9 -6.75 12.22 -2.19
C ILE A 9 -5.73 11.43 -1.37
N ALA A 10 -6.24 10.57 -0.50
CA ALA A 10 -5.44 9.77 0.41
C ALA A 10 -5.77 8.29 0.17
N ILE A 11 -4.76 7.43 0.19
CA ILE A 11 -4.83 6.03 -0.20
C ILE A 11 -4.35 5.18 0.98
N LYS A 12 -5.09 4.13 1.32
CA LYS A 12 -4.71 3.19 2.36
C LYS A 12 -3.42 2.45 2.00
N LYS A 13 -2.53 2.27 2.97
CA LYS A 13 -1.24 1.58 2.77
C LYS A 13 -1.39 0.20 2.15
N VAL A 14 -2.38 -0.58 2.59
CA VAL A 14 -2.67 -1.90 2.01
C VAL A 14 -2.99 -1.81 0.51
N SER A 15 -3.78 -0.81 0.10
CA SER A 15 -4.16 -0.62 -1.30
C SER A 15 -2.98 -0.19 -2.19
N ILE A 16 -1.98 0.49 -1.61
CA ILE A 16 -0.72 0.83 -2.32
C ILE A 16 0.04 -0.46 -2.65
N ILE A 17 0.21 -1.35 -1.66
CA ILE A 17 0.91 -2.63 -1.85
C ILE A 17 0.12 -3.53 -2.79
N ALA A 18 -1.21 -3.63 -2.61
CA ALA A 18 -2.07 -4.42 -3.49
C ALA A 18 -1.98 -3.97 -4.95
N ARG A 19 -1.97 -2.64 -5.19
CA ARG A 19 -1.77 -2.10 -6.53
C ARG A 19 -0.42 -2.52 -7.13
N CYS A 20 0.65 -2.53 -6.32
CA CYS A 20 1.96 -3.00 -6.77
C CYS A 20 1.92 -4.48 -7.20
N LEU A 21 1.24 -5.32 -6.42
CA LEU A 21 1.11 -6.75 -6.69
C LEU A 21 0.27 -7.03 -7.95
N VAL A 22 -0.80 -6.26 -8.15
CA VAL A 22 -1.62 -6.35 -9.37
C VAL A 22 -0.86 -5.88 -10.61
N ASN A 23 -0.16 -4.74 -10.52
CA ASN A 23 0.64 -4.23 -11.63
C ASN A 23 1.76 -5.19 -12.06
N THR A 24 2.29 -5.97 -11.11
CA THR A 24 3.31 -6.99 -11.36
C THR A 24 2.73 -8.37 -11.70
N LYS A 25 1.40 -8.47 -11.86
CA LYS A 25 0.68 -9.69 -12.23
C LYS A 25 0.82 -10.84 -11.21
N ILE A 26 1.18 -10.53 -9.97
CA ILE A 26 1.20 -11.52 -8.87
C ILE A 26 -0.24 -11.84 -8.44
N PHE A 27 -1.10 -10.84 -8.44
CA PHE A 27 -2.53 -10.97 -8.23
C PHE A 27 -3.29 -10.33 -9.40
N THR A 28 -4.51 -10.80 -9.65
CA THR A 28 -5.40 -10.19 -10.64
C THR A 28 -6.49 -9.33 -10.00
N ASP A 29 -6.79 -9.57 -8.73
CA ASP A 29 -7.81 -8.86 -7.97
C ASP A 29 -7.21 -8.05 -6.81
N MET A 30 -7.76 -6.86 -6.57
CA MET A 30 -7.29 -5.97 -5.50
C MET A 30 -7.68 -6.50 -4.11
N SER A 31 -8.90 -6.99 -3.94
CA SER A 31 -9.42 -7.45 -2.64
C SER A 31 -8.69 -8.71 -2.16
N GLU A 32 -8.41 -9.63 -3.08
CA GLU A 32 -7.59 -10.81 -2.81
C GLU A 32 -6.17 -10.42 -2.39
N ALA A 33 -5.55 -9.49 -3.10
CA ALA A 33 -4.22 -8.98 -2.76
C ALA A 33 -4.21 -8.32 -1.38
N GLU A 34 -5.19 -7.45 -1.07
CA GLU A 34 -5.32 -6.79 0.23
C GLU A 34 -5.48 -7.80 1.37
N SER A 35 -6.36 -8.79 1.20
CA SER A 35 -6.57 -9.88 2.16
C SER A 35 -5.30 -10.70 2.39
N SER A 36 -4.53 -10.96 1.32
CA SER A 36 -3.25 -11.66 1.42
C SER A 36 -2.19 -10.82 2.15
N ILE A 37 -2.17 -9.51 1.95
CA ILE A 37 -1.24 -8.60 2.63
C ILE A 37 -1.56 -8.53 4.12
N GLU A 38 -2.85 -8.44 4.48
CA GLU A 38 -3.29 -8.45 5.88
C GLU A 38 -2.86 -9.73 6.61
N LYS A 39 -3.03 -10.90 5.98
CA LYS A 39 -2.52 -12.17 6.53
C LYS A 39 -1.00 -12.13 6.74
N ILE A 40 -0.24 -11.72 5.72
CA ILE A 40 1.22 -11.58 5.83
C ILE A 40 1.61 -10.62 6.95
N PHE A 41 0.86 -9.52 7.12
CA PHE A 41 1.09 -8.55 8.18
C PHE A 41 0.89 -9.21 9.55
N ASN A 42 -0.28 -9.81 9.79
CA ASN A 42 -0.62 -10.44 11.07
C ASN A 42 0.34 -11.57 11.43
N ASP A 43 0.80 -12.34 10.44
CA ASP A 43 1.78 -13.43 10.64
C ASP A 43 3.19 -12.90 10.96
N SER A 44 3.54 -11.70 10.49
CA SER A 44 4.92 -11.16 10.59
C SER A 44 5.08 -10.10 11.66
N TYR A 45 3.98 -9.49 12.11
CA TYR A 45 3.94 -8.32 13.00
C TYR A 45 2.84 -8.50 14.06
N SER A 46 2.83 -9.65 14.76
CA SER A 46 1.77 -10.03 15.71
C SER A 46 1.58 -9.04 16.87
N GLU A 47 2.61 -8.26 17.19
CA GLU A 47 2.60 -7.23 18.24
C GLU A 47 2.02 -5.88 17.77
N HIS A 48 1.59 -5.76 16.51
CA HIS A 48 1.07 -4.53 15.93
C HIS A 48 -0.34 -4.73 15.35
N SER A 49 -1.19 -3.71 15.48
CA SER A 49 -2.51 -3.72 14.84
C SER A 49 -2.41 -3.37 13.36
N PHE A 50 -2.98 -4.23 12.50
CA PHE A 50 -3.09 -3.95 11.07
C PHE A 50 -3.91 -2.69 10.81
N GLU A 51 -4.98 -2.46 11.58
CA GLU A 51 -5.85 -1.29 11.42
C GLU A 51 -5.09 0.00 11.73
N GLU A 52 -4.28 0.00 12.81
CA GLU A 52 -3.45 1.14 13.19
C GLU A 52 -2.31 1.37 12.20
N TRP A 53 -1.73 0.31 11.64
CA TRP A 53 -0.71 0.43 10.60
C TRP A 53 -1.30 0.94 9.28
N ASN A 54 -2.49 0.47 8.88
CA ASN A 54 -3.14 0.73 7.60
C ASN A 54 -3.79 2.13 7.55
N THR A 55 -2.99 3.17 7.80
CA THR A 55 -3.39 4.57 7.68
C THR A 55 -3.40 5.04 6.23
N GLU A 56 -3.91 6.24 6.01
CA GLU A 56 -3.92 6.87 4.69
C GLU A 56 -2.59 7.57 4.40
N VAL A 57 -2.11 7.44 3.16
CA VAL A 57 -0.92 8.09 2.64
C VAL A 57 -1.33 9.01 1.49
N SER A 58 -0.63 10.14 1.33
CA SER A 58 -0.93 11.05 0.23
C SER A 58 -0.77 10.37 -1.13
N GLU A 59 -1.66 10.69 -2.08
CA GLU A 59 -1.60 10.14 -3.44
C GLU A 59 -0.22 10.32 -4.10
N LEU A 60 0.45 11.45 -3.89
CA LEU A 60 1.81 11.70 -4.40
C LEU A 60 2.82 10.68 -3.87
N SER A 61 2.81 10.41 -2.56
CA SER A 61 3.70 9.42 -1.94
C SER A 61 3.34 8.00 -2.39
N ALA A 62 2.05 7.67 -2.46
CA ALA A 62 1.57 6.38 -2.94
C ALA A 62 2.03 6.09 -4.38
N ASN A 63 1.85 7.05 -5.29
CA ASN A 63 2.24 6.91 -6.69
C ASN A 63 3.75 6.74 -6.85
N ARG A 64 4.57 7.38 -6.02
CA ARG A 64 6.03 7.18 -6.01
C ARG A 64 6.41 5.74 -5.64
N VAL A 65 5.77 5.17 -4.61
CA VAL A 65 5.99 3.78 -4.21
C VAL A 65 5.59 2.83 -5.35
N ILE A 66 4.39 3.01 -5.91
CA ILE A 66 3.86 2.17 -7.00
C ILE A 66 4.76 2.21 -8.23
N ALA A 67 5.18 3.40 -8.67
CA ALA A 67 6.04 3.56 -9.84
C ALA A 67 7.41 2.88 -9.64
N ARG A 68 8.00 3.03 -8.45
CA ARG A 68 9.29 2.39 -8.13
C ARG A 68 9.18 0.86 -8.15
N VAL A 69 8.10 0.29 -7.62
CA VAL A 69 7.90 -1.17 -7.58
C VAL A 69 7.58 -1.73 -8.97
N ALA A 70 6.91 -0.97 -9.84
CA ALA A 70 6.66 -1.38 -11.22
C ALA A 70 7.95 -1.63 -12.02
N MET A 71 9.07 -1.01 -11.63
CA MET A 71 10.39 -1.24 -12.23
C MET A 71 11.19 -2.37 -11.55
N ALA A 72 10.69 -2.96 -10.46
CA ALA A 72 11.40 -3.97 -9.70
C ALA A 72 11.22 -5.37 -10.30
N SER A 73 12.29 -6.16 -10.34
CA SER A 73 12.25 -7.55 -10.79
C SER A 73 11.54 -8.50 -9.82
N LYS A 74 11.36 -8.08 -8.56
CA LYS A 74 10.68 -8.85 -7.52
C LYS A 74 10.00 -7.90 -6.52
N VAL A 75 8.74 -8.19 -6.19
CA VAL A 75 8.02 -7.49 -5.13
C VAL A 75 8.21 -8.22 -3.80
N ARG A 76 8.63 -7.50 -2.76
CA ARG A 76 8.77 -8.03 -1.40
C ARG A 76 7.78 -7.33 -0.47
N VAL A 77 6.65 -7.99 -0.21
CA VAL A 77 5.54 -7.43 0.59
C VAL A 77 6.01 -6.94 1.97
N ARG A 78 6.79 -7.74 2.71
CA ARG A 78 7.32 -7.33 4.03
C ARG A 78 8.15 -6.05 3.97
N SER A 79 8.98 -5.89 2.93
CA SER A 79 9.79 -4.68 2.75
C SER A 79 8.93 -3.45 2.46
N LEU A 80 7.85 -3.61 1.68
CA LEU A 80 6.89 -2.53 1.43
C LEU A 80 6.09 -2.15 2.69
N ILE A 81 5.73 -3.14 3.51
CA ILE A 81 5.09 -2.89 4.82
C ILE A 81 5.98 -2.01 5.71
N GLN A 82 7.28 -2.34 5.78
CA GLN A 82 8.26 -1.58 6.55
C GLN A 82 8.49 -0.17 5.99
N GLU A 83 8.56 -0.03 4.67
CA GLU A 83 8.72 1.27 4.02
C GLU A 83 7.54 2.19 4.32
N LEU A 84 6.32 1.66 4.23
CA LEU A 84 5.09 2.41 4.53
C LEU A 84 4.88 2.67 6.01
N TRP A 85 5.68 2.10 6.91
CA TRP A 85 5.57 2.38 8.35
C TRP A 85 5.91 3.84 8.69
N ASN A 86 6.81 4.46 7.92
CA ASN A 86 7.29 5.84 8.13
C ASN A 86 6.49 6.90 7.37
N HIS A 87 5.38 6.50 6.75
CA HIS A 87 4.47 7.37 5.99
C HIS A 87 3.22 7.70 6.79
#